data_AF-A0A1J1IYY6-F1
#
_entry.id   AF-A0A1J1IYY6-F1
#
_cell.length_a   1.000
_cell.length_b   1.000
_cell.length_c   1.000
_cell.angle_alpha   90.00
_cell.angle_beta   90.00
_cell.angle_gamma   90.00
#
_symmetry.space_group_name_H-M   'P 1'
#
loop_
_entity.id
_entity.type
_entity.pdbx_description
1 polymer ?
#
loop_
_entity_poly.entity_id
_entity_poly.type
_entity_poly.pdbx_seq_one_letter_code
_entity_poly.pdbx_strand_id
1 'polypeptide(L)'
;MFVNHMTTQSHQNGWKHKDKSLKKWTGLSDDISSQIQCISTQFIRCKLRANGLMSRKVSMTINVLPHATVRQMHHILVIINRMSLELERLHPRIFCNVTIPEPEVAPIIIENVGKNLFKHNDITWGKIISFLTISSAIAADCVKAGQSDMIQSIIDTVYTILAAETGTWIEKEGGFSTLSDYIRPIGSEHISFLGFLTIMVGFLLTVQFVWAVFKHLSKQILNIM
;
A
#
# COMPACT_ATOMS: atom_id res chain seq x y z
N MET A 1 -33.21 8.43 26.63
CA MET A 1 -32.20 9.13 27.47
C MET A 1 -30.81 8.50 27.41
N PHE A 2 -30.66 7.18 27.25
CA PHE A 2 -29.34 6.50 27.17
C PHE A 2 -28.55 6.76 25.87
N VAL A 3 -29.21 7.02 24.73
CA VAL A 3 -28.53 7.27 23.44
C VAL A 3 -27.78 8.60 23.43
N ASN A 4 -28.36 9.64 24.06
CA ASN A 4 -27.74 10.98 24.12
C ASN A 4 -26.50 11.03 25.03
N HIS A 5 -26.39 10.09 25.98
CA HIS A 5 -25.27 10.01 26.91
C HIS A 5 -24.07 9.25 26.33
N MET A 6 -24.31 8.32 25.39
CA MET A 6 -23.26 7.64 24.61
C MET A 6 -22.68 8.55 23.52
N THR A 7 -23.50 9.36 22.84
CA THR A 7 -23.02 10.32 21.84
C THR A 7 -22.22 11.47 22.45
N THR A 8 -22.57 11.94 23.65
CA THR A 8 -21.76 12.97 24.34
C THR A 8 -20.43 12.41 24.87
N GLN A 9 -20.38 11.16 25.33
CA GLN A 9 -19.13 10.51 25.72
C GLN A 9 -18.22 10.19 24.52
N SER A 10 -18.76 9.75 23.37
CA SER A 10 -17.96 9.55 22.15
C SER A 10 -17.39 10.87 21.64
N HIS A 11 -18.18 11.95 21.67
CA HIS A 11 -17.74 13.27 21.26
C HIS A 11 -16.62 13.80 22.17
N GLN A 12 -16.80 13.78 23.51
CA GLN A 12 -15.78 14.23 24.47
C GLN A 12 -14.48 13.40 24.43
N ASN A 13 -14.58 12.08 24.23
CA ASN A 13 -13.41 11.24 24.04
C ASN A 13 -12.70 11.56 22.72
N GLY A 14 -13.45 11.91 21.67
CA GLY A 14 -12.93 12.40 20.40
C GLY A 14 -12.03 13.63 20.57
N TRP A 15 -12.44 14.64 21.34
CA TRP A 15 -11.64 15.85 21.57
C TRP A 15 -10.31 15.57 22.26
N LYS A 16 -10.30 14.75 23.32
CA LYS A 16 -9.06 14.37 24.02
C LYS A 16 -8.13 13.52 23.17
N HIS A 17 -8.69 12.68 22.29
CA HIS A 17 -7.90 11.87 21.36
C HIS A 17 -7.29 12.73 20.25
N LYS A 18 -8.08 13.65 19.68
CA LYS A 18 -7.60 14.63 18.68
C LYS A 18 -6.42 15.42 19.21
N ASP A 19 -6.50 15.88 20.46
CA ASP A 19 -5.43 16.69 21.09
C ASP A 19 -4.13 15.89 21.32
N LYS A 20 -4.22 14.60 21.67
CA LYS A 20 -3.04 13.71 21.74
C LYS A 20 -2.46 13.39 20.36
N SER A 21 -3.30 13.13 19.37
CA SER A 21 -2.88 12.91 17.98
C SER A 21 -2.21 14.16 17.41
N LEU A 22 -2.76 15.35 17.68
CA LEU A 22 -2.20 16.64 17.28
C LEU A 22 -0.80 16.85 17.88
N LYS A 23 -0.60 16.56 19.18
CA LYS A 23 0.74 16.65 19.82
C LYS A 23 1.76 15.65 19.28
N LYS A 24 1.31 14.46 18.86
CA LYS A 24 2.19 13.47 18.21
C LYS A 24 2.58 13.94 16.81
N TRP A 25 1.70 14.70 16.17
CA TRP A 25 1.83 15.15 14.79
C TRP A 25 2.76 16.37 14.62
N THR A 26 2.87 17.22 15.64
CA THR A 26 3.74 18.41 15.63
C THR A 26 5.24 18.12 15.54
N GLY A 27 5.66 16.86 15.66
CA GLY A 27 7.06 16.44 15.50
C GLY A 27 7.38 15.79 14.15
N LEU A 28 6.40 15.64 13.24
CA LEU A 28 6.59 14.99 11.95
C LEU A 28 7.13 15.99 10.92
N SER A 29 8.08 15.58 10.09
CA SER A 29 8.57 16.39 8.97
C SER A 29 7.43 16.80 8.02
N ASP A 30 7.42 18.09 7.64
CA ASP A 30 6.44 18.67 6.71
C ASP A 30 6.43 17.97 5.34
N ASP A 31 7.59 17.43 4.92
CA ASP A 31 7.67 16.63 3.70
C ASP A 31 6.85 15.35 3.84
N ILE A 32 7.11 14.52 4.86
CA ILE A 32 6.40 13.26 5.09
C ILE A 32 4.90 13.49 5.28
N SER A 33 4.53 14.51 6.05
CA SER A 33 3.15 14.95 6.20
C SER A 33 2.47 15.21 4.84
N SER A 34 3.14 15.97 3.96
CA SER A 34 2.66 16.26 2.60
C SER A 34 2.56 15.00 1.74
N GLN A 35 3.50 14.06 1.88
CA GLN A 35 3.45 12.76 1.18
C GLN A 35 2.21 11.95 1.62
N ILE A 36 1.95 11.85 2.92
CA ILE A 36 0.81 11.11 3.47
C ILE A 36 -0.50 11.73 2.99
N GLN A 37 -0.62 13.07 3.03
CA GLN A 37 -1.80 13.78 2.54
C GLN A 37 -2.03 13.54 1.04
N CYS A 38 -0.97 13.57 0.25
CA CYS A 38 -1.04 13.29 -1.18
C CYS A 38 -1.51 11.85 -1.44
N ILE A 39 -0.97 10.89 -0.70
CA ILE A 39 -1.27 9.48 -0.86
C ILE A 39 -2.72 9.18 -0.45
N SER A 40 -3.17 9.64 0.73
CA SER A 40 -4.54 9.38 1.20
C SER A 40 -5.59 9.92 0.23
N THR A 41 -5.40 11.15 -0.24
CA THR A 41 -6.32 11.82 -1.18
C THR A 41 -6.31 11.14 -2.54
N GLN A 42 -5.12 10.95 -3.13
CA GLN A 42 -5.00 10.46 -4.50
C GLN A 42 -5.34 8.97 -4.61
N PHE A 43 -5.03 8.16 -3.60
CA PHE A 43 -5.39 6.75 -3.58
C PHE A 43 -6.91 6.55 -3.56
N ILE A 44 -7.63 7.24 -2.66
CA ILE A 44 -9.09 7.20 -2.60
C ILE A 44 -9.69 7.70 -3.91
N ARG A 45 -9.18 8.81 -4.45
CA ARG A 45 -9.62 9.35 -5.74
C ARG A 45 -9.43 8.37 -6.90
N CYS A 46 -8.29 7.68 -6.97
CA CYS A 46 -8.02 6.64 -7.97
C CYS A 46 -8.98 5.45 -7.82
N LYS A 47 -9.22 4.97 -6.59
CA LYS A 47 -10.14 3.86 -6.31
C LYS A 47 -11.59 4.21 -6.65
N LEU A 48 -12.05 5.42 -6.33
CA LEU A 48 -13.38 5.90 -6.72
C LEU A 48 -13.53 5.97 -8.24
N ARG A 49 -12.51 6.47 -8.94
CA ARG A 49 -12.49 6.51 -10.41
C ARG A 49 -12.50 5.11 -11.04
N ALA A 50 -11.73 4.17 -10.49
CA ALA A 50 -11.68 2.79 -10.96
C ALA A 50 -13.04 2.06 -10.81
N ASN A 51 -13.81 2.40 -9.77
CA ASN A 51 -15.15 1.85 -9.53
C ASN A 51 -16.27 2.58 -10.30
N GLY A 52 -15.95 3.57 -11.14
CA GLY A 52 -16.96 4.36 -11.87
C GLY A 52 -17.78 5.31 -11.00
N LEU A 53 -17.35 5.56 -9.76
CA LEU A 53 -18.08 6.37 -8.76
C LEU A 53 -17.69 7.85 -8.79
N MET A 54 -16.88 8.27 -9.77
CA MET A 54 -16.38 9.63 -9.86
C MET A 54 -17.41 10.55 -10.52
N SER A 55 -18.30 11.12 -9.71
CA SER A 55 -19.25 12.14 -10.15
C SER A 55 -18.66 13.55 -10.06
N ARG A 56 -19.27 14.51 -10.76
CA ARG A 56 -18.90 15.94 -10.65
C ARG A 56 -18.95 16.42 -9.20
N LYS A 57 -19.96 15.98 -8.43
CA LYS A 57 -20.13 16.31 -7.01
C LYS A 57 -18.95 15.78 -6.18
N VAL A 58 -18.61 14.51 -6.31
CA VAL A 58 -17.47 13.88 -5.61
C VAL A 58 -16.15 14.57 -5.97
N SER A 59 -15.94 14.91 -7.25
CA SER A 59 -14.71 15.60 -7.65
C SER A 59 -14.61 17.04 -7.13
N MET A 60 -15.72 17.71 -6.82
CA MET A 60 -15.72 19.04 -6.21
C MET A 60 -15.49 18.99 -4.71
N THR A 61 -15.92 17.91 -4.05
CA THR A 61 -15.71 17.71 -2.62
C THR A 61 -14.27 17.39 -2.27
N ILE A 62 -13.54 16.68 -3.16
CA ILE A 62 -12.14 16.31 -2.93
C ILE A 62 -11.23 17.50 -3.19
N ASN A 63 -10.42 17.84 -2.20
CA ASN A 63 -9.40 18.89 -2.31
C ASN A 63 -8.42 18.62 -3.46
N VAL A 64 -8.19 19.64 -4.28
CA VAL A 64 -7.23 19.58 -5.40
C VAL A 64 -5.83 19.79 -4.84
N LEU A 65 -4.98 18.76 -4.97
CA LEU A 65 -3.58 18.83 -4.60
C LEU A 65 -2.73 19.46 -5.71
N PRO A 66 -1.60 20.13 -5.36
CA PRO A 66 -0.66 20.64 -6.35
C PRO A 66 -0.14 19.54 -7.29
N HIS A 67 -0.14 19.80 -8.59
CA HIS A 67 0.30 18.83 -9.61
C HIS A 67 1.74 18.34 -9.41
N ALA A 68 2.62 19.17 -8.82
CA ALA A 68 4.00 18.80 -8.53
C ALA A 68 4.08 17.66 -7.51
N THR A 69 3.35 17.76 -6.40
CA THR A 69 3.30 16.74 -5.33
C THR A 69 2.77 15.41 -5.85
N VAL A 70 1.71 15.45 -6.66
CA VAL A 70 1.12 14.24 -7.26
C VAL A 70 2.10 13.57 -8.22
N ARG A 71 2.85 14.35 -9.00
CA ARG A 71 3.85 13.81 -9.94
C ARG A 71 5.00 13.13 -9.19
N GLN A 72 5.50 13.74 -8.12
CA GLN A 72 6.56 13.17 -7.29
C GLN A 72 6.13 11.82 -6.69
N MET A 73 4.88 11.72 -6.22
CA MET A 73 4.34 10.51 -5.60
C MET A 73 3.76 9.50 -6.60
N HIS A 74 3.77 9.79 -7.91
CA HIS A 74 3.10 8.95 -8.90
C HIS A 74 3.60 7.50 -8.90
N HIS A 75 4.92 7.30 -8.85
CA HIS A 75 5.50 5.95 -8.83
C HIS A 75 5.05 5.15 -7.61
N ILE A 76 5.11 5.77 -6.42
CA ILE A 76 4.67 5.17 -5.16
C ILE A 76 3.18 4.84 -5.20
N LEU A 77 2.35 5.76 -5.72
CA LEU A 77 0.92 5.55 -5.89
C LEU A 77 0.60 4.35 -6.79
N VAL A 78 1.35 4.15 -7.87
CA VAL A 78 1.19 2.97 -8.74
C VAL A 78 1.51 1.69 -7.98
N ILE A 79 2.59 1.68 -7.20
CA ILE A 79 2.98 0.54 -6.38
C ILE A 79 1.91 0.20 -5.34
N ILE A 80 1.45 1.19 -4.56
CA ILE A 80 0.39 1.02 -3.56
C ILE A 80 -0.88 0.49 -4.22
N ASN A 81 -1.27 1.03 -5.39
CA ASN A 81 -2.45 0.54 -6.11
C ASN A 81 -2.32 -0.93 -6.51
N ARG A 82 -1.16 -1.34 -7.06
CA ARG A 82 -0.92 -2.74 -7.42
C ARG A 82 -0.99 -3.65 -6.20
N MET A 83 -0.34 -3.29 -5.10
CA MET A 83 -0.39 -4.08 -3.87
C MET A 83 -1.80 -4.16 -3.27
N SER A 84 -2.55 -3.06 -3.31
CA SER A 84 -3.94 -3.05 -2.85
C SER A 84 -4.83 -3.98 -3.67
N LEU A 85 -4.60 -4.06 -4.99
CA LEU A 85 -5.35 -4.94 -5.88
C LEU A 85 -5.03 -6.41 -5.59
N GLU A 86 -3.75 -6.72 -5.34
CA GLU A 86 -3.37 -8.08 -4.92
C GLU A 86 -3.97 -8.44 -3.55
N LEU A 87 -4.03 -7.51 -2.59
CA LEU A 87 -4.69 -7.74 -1.30
C LEU A 87 -6.19 -8.02 -1.46
N GLU A 88 -6.88 -7.23 -2.29
CA GLU A 88 -8.29 -7.43 -2.62
C GLU A 88 -8.52 -8.80 -3.30
N ARG A 89 -7.62 -9.22 -4.19
CA ARG A 89 -7.67 -10.52 -4.88
C ARG A 89 -7.45 -11.70 -3.93
N LEU A 90 -6.51 -11.58 -2.99
CA LEU A 90 -6.13 -12.66 -2.06
C LEU A 90 -7.09 -12.81 -0.89
N HIS A 91 -7.65 -11.70 -0.39
CA HIS A 91 -8.54 -11.69 0.78
C HIS A 91 -9.82 -10.85 0.56
N PRO A 92 -10.68 -11.23 -0.41
CA PRO A 92 -11.85 -10.43 -0.80
C PRO A 92 -12.84 -10.20 0.35
N ARG A 93 -12.94 -11.14 1.31
CA ARG A 93 -13.84 -11.00 2.48
C ARG A 93 -13.45 -9.86 3.42
N ILE A 94 -12.17 -9.53 3.51
CA ILE A 94 -11.63 -8.52 4.44
C ILE A 94 -11.57 -7.15 3.78
N PHE A 95 -11.31 -7.10 2.46
CA PHE A 95 -11.03 -5.85 1.75
C PHE A 95 -12.17 -5.38 0.83
N CYS A 96 -13.06 -6.27 0.35
CA CYS A 96 -14.12 -5.91 -0.60
C CYS A 96 -15.53 -5.98 -0.02
N ASN A 97 -15.73 -6.69 1.09
CA ASN A 97 -17.07 -6.93 1.66
C ASN A 97 -17.36 -6.11 2.92
N VAL A 98 -16.70 -4.95 3.06
CA VAL A 98 -16.90 -4.04 4.20
C VAL A 98 -18.05 -3.09 3.90
N THR A 99 -19.28 -3.61 3.95
CA THR A 99 -20.47 -2.77 3.83
C THR A 99 -20.79 -2.13 5.17
N ILE A 100 -20.83 -0.80 5.22
CA ILE A 100 -21.17 -0.07 6.44
C ILE A 100 -22.71 0.06 6.53
N PRO A 101 -23.32 -0.26 7.69
CA PRO A 101 -24.77 -0.15 7.88
C PRO A 101 -25.28 1.29 7.86
N GLU A 102 -24.48 2.26 8.30
CA GLU A 102 -24.82 3.67 8.33
C GLU A 102 -23.61 4.51 7.86
N PRO A 103 -23.71 5.23 6.72
CA PRO A 103 -22.53 5.86 6.16
C PRO A 103 -21.98 7.00 7.05
N GLU A 104 -22.84 7.64 7.86
CA GLU A 104 -22.47 8.73 8.77
C GLU A 104 -21.42 8.32 9.83
N VAL A 105 -21.34 7.02 10.18
CA VAL A 105 -20.34 6.51 11.12
C VAL A 105 -19.04 6.09 10.44
N ALA A 106 -18.89 6.25 9.12
CA ALA A 106 -17.72 5.83 8.38
C ALA A 106 -16.38 6.40 8.91
N PRO A 107 -16.26 7.71 9.23
CA PRO A 107 -15.03 8.24 9.82
C PRO A 107 -14.68 7.60 11.16
N ILE A 108 -15.69 7.34 12.00
CA ILE A 108 -15.51 6.71 13.33
C ILE A 108 -15.03 5.26 13.19
N ILE A 109 -15.61 4.52 12.23
CA ILE A 109 -15.20 3.14 11.94
C ILE A 109 -13.75 3.12 11.47
N ILE A 110 -13.38 4.00 10.54
CA ILE A 110 -12.00 4.12 10.03
C ILE A 110 -11.03 4.45 11.19
N GLU A 111 -11.41 5.36 12.09
CA GLU A 111 -10.61 5.68 13.27
C GLU A 111 -10.36 4.46 14.16
N ASN A 112 -11.40 3.70 14.47
CA ASN A 112 -11.26 2.50 15.28
C ASN A 112 -10.45 1.40 14.59
N VAL A 113 -10.66 1.19 13.29
CA VAL A 113 -9.88 0.23 12.49
C VAL A 113 -8.41 0.61 12.50
N GLY A 114 -8.08 1.88 12.25
CA GLY A 114 -6.71 2.36 12.25
C GLY A 114 -6.03 2.20 13.60
N LYS A 115 -6.69 2.63 14.68
CA LYS A 115 -6.16 2.47 16.05
C LYS A 115 -5.88 1.02 16.41
N ASN A 116 -6.80 0.11 16.07
CA ASN A 116 -6.62 -1.31 16.36
C ASN A 116 -5.52 -1.94 15.49
N LEU A 117 -5.43 -1.55 14.22
CA LEU A 117 -4.44 -2.08 13.29
C LEU A 117 -2.99 -1.69 13.69
N PHE A 118 -2.81 -0.47 14.19
CA PHE A 118 -1.50 0.07 14.57
C PHE A 118 -1.16 -0.06 16.07
N LYS A 119 -2.04 -0.66 16.87
CA LYS A 119 -1.91 -0.75 18.34
C LYS A 119 -0.64 -1.47 18.85
N HIS A 120 -0.13 -2.44 18.11
CA HIS A 120 0.88 -3.40 18.60
C HIS A 120 2.33 -3.08 18.21
N ASN A 121 2.66 -1.81 17.90
CA ASN A 121 4.01 -1.33 17.57
C ASN A 121 4.73 -1.97 16.37
N ASP A 122 4.17 -3.02 15.77
CA ASP A 122 4.69 -3.64 14.54
C ASP A 122 4.09 -2.97 13.30
N ILE A 123 4.43 -1.70 13.06
CA ILE A 123 3.99 -1.02 11.84
C ILE A 123 4.75 -1.62 10.65
N THR A 124 4.02 -1.94 9.58
CA THR A 124 4.60 -2.44 8.33
C THR A 124 3.93 -1.75 7.14
N TRP A 125 4.62 -1.73 6.01
CA TRP A 125 4.05 -1.26 4.74
C TRP A 125 2.76 -2.00 4.39
N GLY A 126 2.68 -3.30 4.66
CA GLY A 126 1.47 -4.10 4.47
C GLY A 126 0.27 -3.60 5.28
N LYS A 127 0.47 -3.20 6.55
CA LYS A 127 -0.60 -2.63 7.39
C LYS A 127 -1.04 -1.25 6.89
N ILE A 128 -0.12 -0.40 6.46
CA ILE A 128 -0.43 0.91 5.88
C ILE A 128 -1.28 0.75 4.61
N ILE A 129 -0.86 -0.14 3.70
CA ILE A 129 -1.59 -0.41 2.45
C ILE A 129 -2.96 -1.04 2.75
N SER A 130 -3.04 -1.94 3.72
CA SER A 130 -4.32 -2.55 4.15
C SER A 130 -5.30 -1.51 4.67
N PHE A 131 -4.83 -0.57 5.51
CA PHE A 131 -5.64 0.52 6.03
C PHE A 131 -6.16 1.44 4.93
N LEU A 132 -5.29 1.85 4.01
CA LEU A 132 -5.68 2.64 2.84
C LEU A 132 -6.75 1.92 2.01
N THR A 133 -6.57 0.62 1.78
CA THR A 133 -7.49 -0.21 0.99
C THR A 133 -8.87 -0.27 1.64
N ILE A 134 -8.96 -0.62 2.93
CA ILE A 134 -10.22 -0.66 3.69
C ILE A 134 -10.92 0.70 3.66
N SER A 135 -10.17 1.78 3.91
CA SER A 135 -10.73 3.14 3.93
C SER A 135 -11.26 3.57 2.57
N SER A 136 -10.61 3.15 1.47
CA SER A 136 -11.09 3.43 0.12
C SER A 136 -12.34 2.64 -0.27
N ALA A 137 -12.48 1.41 0.22
CA ALA A 137 -13.69 0.61 0.02
C ALA A 137 -14.88 1.22 0.78
N ILE A 138 -14.64 1.63 2.02
CA ILE A 138 -15.61 2.39 2.83
C ILE A 138 -16.04 3.69 2.13
N ALA A 139 -15.09 4.46 1.60
CA ALA A 139 -15.38 5.68 0.85
C ALA A 139 -16.24 5.38 -0.40
N ALA A 140 -15.95 4.30 -1.13
CA ALA A 140 -16.73 3.88 -2.28
C ALA A 140 -18.18 3.54 -1.88
N ASP A 141 -18.38 2.85 -0.77
CA ASP A 141 -19.71 2.52 -0.26
C ASP A 141 -20.49 3.77 0.19
N CYS A 142 -19.82 4.76 0.79
CA CYS A 142 -20.45 6.05 1.11
C CYS A 142 -20.94 6.80 -0.14
N VAL A 143 -20.16 6.77 -1.24
CA VAL A 143 -20.58 7.36 -2.52
C VAL A 143 -21.76 6.61 -3.11
N LYS A 144 -21.76 5.28 -3.08
CA LYS A 144 -22.89 4.46 -3.55
C LYS A 144 -24.17 4.73 -2.76
N ALA A 145 -24.04 5.00 -1.46
CA ALA A 145 -25.15 5.39 -0.59
C ALA A 145 -25.61 6.86 -0.77
N GLY A 146 -25.01 7.62 -1.69
CA GLY A 146 -25.37 9.02 -1.98
C GLY A 146 -24.74 10.06 -1.04
N GLN A 147 -23.92 9.64 -0.07
CA GLN A 147 -23.28 10.52 0.91
C GLN A 147 -21.88 10.99 0.44
N SER A 148 -21.82 11.58 -0.75
CA SER A 148 -20.57 12.09 -1.35
C SER A 148 -19.88 13.20 -0.53
N ASP A 149 -20.64 13.90 0.31
CA ASP A 149 -20.17 15.07 1.07
C ASP A 149 -19.19 14.67 2.19
N MET A 150 -19.22 13.40 2.61
CA MET A 150 -18.31 12.87 3.63
C MET A 150 -16.93 12.47 3.10
N ILE A 151 -16.73 12.43 1.78
CA ILE A 151 -15.49 11.90 1.20
C ILE A 151 -14.28 12.70 1.65
N GLN A 152 -14.39 14.02 1.76
CA GLN A 152 -13.29 14.84 2.28
C GLN A 152 -13.02 14.53 3.76
N SER A 153 -14.08 14.37 4.58
CA SER A 153 -13.93 13.99 5.98
C SER A 153 -13.26 12.62 6.15
N ILE A 154 -13.57 11.65 5.27
CA ILE A 154 -12.89 10.35 5.24
C ILE A 154 -11.41 10.51 4.90
N ILE A 155 -11.07 11.28 3.86
CA ILE A 155 -9.67 11.55 3.48
C ILE A 155 -8.91 12.19 4.65
N ASP A 156 -9.50 13.19 5.31
CA ASP A 156 -8.89 13.88 6.44
C ASP A 156 -8.68 12.95 7.65
N THR A 157 -9.63 12.04 7.88
CA THR A 157 -9.53 11.03 8.95
C THR A 157 -8.41 10.02 8.67
N VAL A 158 -8.34 9.50 7.44
CA VAL A 158 -7.27 8.58 7.00
C VAL A 158 -5.91 9.25 7.13
N TYR A 159 -5.79 10.49 6.67
CA TYR A 159 -4.58 11.28 6.81
C TYR A 159 -4.19 11.45 8.29
N THR A 160 -5.11 11.88 9.14
CA THR A 160 -4.85 12.12 10.57
C THR A 160 -4.33 10.85 11.25
N ILE A 161 -4.93 9.70 10.95
CA ILE A 161 -4.53 8.41 11.54
C ILE A 161 -3.18 7.96 11.00
N LEU A 162 -2.96 7.98 9.68
CA LEU A 162 -1.67 7.57 9.11
C LEU A 162 -0.55 8.45 9.65
N ALA A 163 -0.78 9.74 9.70
CA ALA A 163 0.25 10.69 10.03
C ALA A 163 0.50 10.70 11.56
N ALA A 164 -0.51 10.48 12.40
CA ALA A 164 -0.34 10.29 13.84
C ALA A 164 0.24 8.91 14.20
N GLU A 165 -0.26 7.81 13.63
CA GLU A 165 0.12 6.46 14.05
C GLU A 165 1.34 5.91 13.32
N THR A 166 1.51 6.26 12.05
CA THR A 166 2.57 5.69 11.20
C THR A 166 3.61 6.71 10.75
N GLY A 167 3.37 8.01 10.90
CA GLY A 167 4.24 9.07 10.39
C GLY A 167 5.69 8.96 10.85
N THR A 168 5.93 8.81 12.15
CA THR A 168 7.29 8.68 12.72
C THR A 168 7.99 7.39 12.29
N TRP A 169 7.24 6.31 12.08
CA TRP A 169 7.78 5.06 11.56
C TRP A 169 8.17 5.21 10.09
N ILE A 170 7.31 5.82 9.27
CA ILE A 170 7.58 6.09 7.84
C ILE A 170 8.85 6.96 7.71
N GLU A 171 8.98 7.99 8.53
CA GLU A 171 10.18 8.85 8.55
C GLU A 171 11.45 8.06 8.88
N LYS A 172 11.38 7.18 9.90
CA LYS A 172 12.50 6.30 10.28
C LYS A 172 12.88 5.32 9.17
N GLU A 173 11.91 4.81 8.42
CA GLU A 173 12.13 3.91 7.29
C GLU A 173 12.62 4.62 6.01
N GLY A 174 12.88 5.93 6.06
CA GLY A 174 13.37 6.70 4.90
C GLY A 174 12.27 7.21 3.97
N GLY A 175 11.03 7.30 4.45
CA GLY A 175 9.88 7.80 3.71
C GLY A 175 9.27 6.78 2.75
N PHE A 176 8.31 7.23 1.92
CA PHE A 176 7.62 6.33 0.99
C PHE A 176 8.50 5.84 -0.17
N SER A 177 9.68 6.43 -0.39
CA SER A 177 10.62 6.00 -1.42
C SER A 177 11.09 4.55 -1.21
N THR A 178 11.28 4.14 0.06
CA THR A 178 11.77 2.80 0.42
C THR A 178 10.72 1.70 0.26
N LEU A 179 9.44 2.07 0.09
CA LEU A 179 8.38 1.12 -0.25
C LEU A 179 8.69 0.36 -1.54
N SER A 180 9.34 1.02 -2.51
CA SER A 180 9.71 0.40 -3.78
C SER A 180 10.76 -0.69 -3.62
N ASP A 181 11.67 -0.54 -2.66
CA ASP A 181 12.67 -1.55 -2.33
C ASP A 181 12.08 -2.68 -1.50
N TYR A 182 11.12 -2.38 -0.62
CA TYR A 182 10.40 -3.39 0.17
C TYR A 182 9.61 -4.40 -0.69
N ILE A 183 9.07 -3.96 -1.84
CA ILE A 183 8.26 -4.79 -2.74
C ILE A 183 9.11 -5.53 -3.77
N ARG A 184 10.41 -5.25 -3.84
CA ARG A 184 11.31 -5.98 -4.73
C ARG A 184 11.33 -7.45 -4.28
N PRO A 185 11.03 -8.41 -5.18
CA PRO A 185 10.99 -9.81 -4.81
C PRO A 185 12.34 -10.23 -4.22
N ILE A 186 12.30 -10.79 -3.01
CA ILE A 186 13.39 -11.59 -2.41
C ILE A 186 13.58 -12.81 -3.34
N GLY A 187 14.30 -12.62 -4.43
CA GLY A 187 14.30 -13.57 -5.55
C GLY A 187 14.81 -13.02 -6.87
N SER A 188 15.11 -11.72 -6.97
CA SER A 188 16.10 -11.25 -7.94
C SER A 188 17.46 -11.12 -7.27
N GLU A 189 17.97 -12.21 -6.70
CA GLU A 189 19.39 -12.44 -6.95
C GLU A 189 19.47 -12.51 -8.47
N HIS A 190 19.97 -11.43 -9.08
CA HIS A 190 20.51 -11.53 -10.41
C HIS A 190 21.31 -12.84 -10.40
N ILE A 191 20.92 -13.81 -11.22
CA ILE A 191 21.81 -14.91 -11.58
C ILE A 191 23.07 -14.18 -11.99
N SER A 192 24.04 -14.16 -11.09
CA SER A 192 25.15 -13.23 -11.22
C SER A 192 25.81 -13.56 -12.54
N PHE A 193 26.43 -12.60 -13.22
CA PHE A 193 27.21 -12.88 -14.42
C PHE A 193 28.14 -14.10 -14.22
N LEU A 194 28.63 -14.26 -12.98
CA LEU A 194 29.34 -15.42 -12.49
C LEU A 194 28.56 -16.76 -12.55
N GLY A 195 27.28 -16.79 -12.17
CA GLY A 195 26.40 -17.96 -12.29
C GLY A 195 26.07 -18.32 -13.75
N PHE A 196 25.99 -17.34 -14.64
CA PHE A 196 25.87 -17.62 -16.08
C PHE A 196 27.18 -18.18 -16.64
N LEU A 197 28.33 -17.63 -16.20
CA LEU A 197 29.67 -18.09 -16.59
C LEU A 197 29.93 -19.53 -16.15
N THR A 198 29.52 -19.93 -14.94
CA THR A 198 29.69 -21.31 -14.46
C THR A 198 28.89 -22.31 -15.29
N ILE A 199 27.66 -21.96 -15.67
CA ILE A 199 26.83 -22.80 -16.55
C ILE A 199 27.46 -22.94 -17.93
N MET A 200 27.97 -21.83 -18.51
CA MET A 200 28.64 -21.84 -19.81
C MET A 200 29.93 -22.67 -19.80
N VAL A 201 30.77 -22.53 -18.77
CA VAL A 201 31.99 -23.33 -18.62
C VAL A 201 31.65 -24.80 -18.41
N GLY A 202 30.63 -25.11 -17.60
CA GLY A 202 30.15 -26.47 -17.41
C GLY A 202 29.69 -27.11 -18.73
N PHE A 203 28.94 -26.38 -19.55
CA PHE A 203 28.49 -26.85 -20.86
C PHE A 203 29.65 -27.08 -21.84
N LEU A 204 30.65 -26.20 -21.87
CA LEU A 204 31.83 -26.38 -22.72
C LEU A 204 32.62 -27.63 -22.34
N LEU A 205 32.78 -27.90 -21.03
CA LEU A 205 33.49 -29.09 -20.55
C LEU A 205 32.77 -30.40 -20.92
N THR A 206 31.44 -30.44 -20.83
CA THR A 206 30.68 -31.63 -21.25
C THR A 206 30.80 -31.88 -22.74
N VAL A 207 30.75 -30.83 -23.56
CA VAL A 207 30.97 -30.95 -25.02
C VAL A 207 32.38 -31.45 -25.34
N GLN A 208 33.41 -30.92 -24.68
CA GLN A 208 34.80 -31.38 -24.84
C GLN A 208 34.96 -32.84 -24.44
N PHE A 209 34.32 -33.26 -23.34
CA PHE A 209 34.35 -34.65 -22.89
C PHE A 209 33.70 -35.59 -23.92
N VAL A 210 32.49 -35.26 -24.39
CA VAL A 210 31.79 -36.05 -25.41
C VAL A 210 32.61 -36.15 -26.70
N TRP A 211 33.22 -35.04 -27.13
CA TRP A 211 34.10 -35.04 -28.31
C TRP A 211 35.33 -35.92 -28.13
N ALA A 212 35.97 -35.88 -26.96
CA ALA A 212 37.12 -36.72 -26.63
C ALA A 212 36.76 -38.21 -26.62
N VAL A 213 35.61 -38.59 -26.05
CA VAL A 213 35.11 -39.96 -26.06
C VAL A 213 34.84 -40.42 -27.49
N PHE A 214 34.16 -39.62 -28.30
CA PHE A 214 33.87 -39.96 -29.70
C PHE A 214 35.16 -40.17 -30.51
N LYS A 215 36.16 -39.30 -30.31
CA LYS A 215 37.48 -39.42 -30.92
C LYS A 215 38.21 -40.68 -30.47
N HIS A 216 38.12 -41.04 -29.19
CA HIS A 216 38.73 -42.25 -28.67
C HIS A 216 38.09 -43.51 -29.26
N LEU A 217 36.75 -43.56 -29.32
CA LEU A 217 36.00 -44.65 -29.94
C LEU A 217 36.34 -44.80 -31.44
N SER A 218 36.42 -43.68 -32.18
CA SER A 218 36.81 -43.69 -33.59
C SER A 218 38.23 -44.24 -33.81
N LYS A 219 39.19 -43.90 -32.93
CA LYS A 219 40.55 -44.46 -32.97
C LYS A 219 40.58 -45.96 -32.68
N GLN A 220 39.80 -46.43 -31.70
CA GLN A 220 39.72 -47.85 -31.37
C GLN A 220 39.16 -48.66 -32.55
N ILE A 221 38.11 -48.15 -33.21
CA ILE A 221 37.53 -48.80 -34.39
C ILE A 221 38.54 -48.87 -35.55
N LEU A 222 39.31 -47.80 -35.80
CA LEU A 222 40.32 -47.77 -36.85
C LEU A 222 41.51 -48.73 -36.57
N ASN A 223 41.84 -48.99 -35.30
CA ASN A 223 42.95 -49.86 -34.93
C ASN A 223 42.59 -51.36 -34.91
N ILE A 224 41.29 -51.67 -34.99
CA ILE A 224 40.76 -53.04 -35.05
C ILE A 224 40.52 -53.49 -36.51
N MET A 225 40.40 -52.54 -37.45
CA MET A 225 40.25 -52.79 -38.89
C MET A 225 41.62 -52.86 -39.58
#